data_AF-A0A520JEH6-F1
#
_entry.id   AF-A0A520JEH6-F1
#
_cell.length_a   1.000
_cell.length_b   1.000
_cell.length_c   1.000
_cell.angle_alpha   90.00
_cell.angle_beta   90.00
_cell.angle_gamma   90.00
#
_symmetry.space_group_name_H-M   'P 1'
#
loop_
_entity.id
_entity.type
_entity.pdbx_description
1 polymer ?
#
loop_
_entity_poly.entity_id
_entity_poly.type
_entity_poly.pdbx_seq_one_letter_code
_entity_poly.pdbx_strand_id
1 'polypeptide(L)'
;LEALRRRSGIAERMPTGEWIIAPDHLDRVEAYERKAAEQVPVRVETLTECDLGTPPAYEGATWLDQELTSGEPTKLGGQFGAALRRALDLRRQWLITQGFADIDAGGTHYQPGLMTTLERRDVARVGAQLSRELGLGFVETSQGERIEGTLSRQVKVGDGSFALVERSHEFTLVPWRPMLERQLGSQVEGMMRTTGDISWTVGRSRGLGIE
;
A
#
# COMPACT_ATOMS: atom_id res chain seq x y z
N LEU A 1 -13.20 -31.78 11.66
CA LEU A 1 -12.72 -33.14 11.97
C LEU A 1 -12.83 -34.10 10.78
N GLU A 2 -13.97 -34.17 10.07
CA GLU A 2 -14.11 -35.06 8.89
C GLU A 2 -13.13 -34.75 7.75
N ALA A 3 -12.82 -33.48 7.49
CA ALA A 3 -11.80 -33.10 6.51
C ALA A 3 -10.38 -33.60 6.90
N LEU A 4 -10.05 -33.57 8.20
CA LEU A 4 -8.79 -34.06 8.75
C LEU A 4 -8.72 -35.60 8.72
N ARG A 5 -9.82 -36.29 9.04
CA ARG A 5 -9.88 -37.76 8.86
C ARG A 5 -9.57 -38.18 7.43
N ARG A 6 -10.23 -37.55 6.45
CA ARG A 6 -10.12 -37.94 5.03
C ARG A 6 -8.79 -37.58 4.40
N ARG A 7 -8.15 -36.48 4.82
CA ARG A 7 -6.96 -35.95 4.14
C ARG A 7 -5.64 -36.22 4.87
N SER A 8 -5.68 -36.47 6.18
CA SER A 8 -4.48 -36.56 7.00
C SER A 8 -4.47 -37.69 8.03
N GLY A 9 -5.60 -38.38 8.26
CA GLY A 9 -5.68 -39.48 9.23
C GLY A 9 -5.50 -39.05 10.69
N ILE A 10 -5.56 -37.75 10.97
CA ILE A 10 -5.25 -37.16 12.30
C ILE A 10 -6.35 -37.42 13.32
N ALA A 11 -7.58 -37.65 12.86
CA ALA A 11 -8.74 -37.93 13.72
C ALA A 11 -9.43 -39.20 13.24
N GLU A 12 -9.76 -40.10 14.17
CA GLU A 12 -10.49 -41.33 13.89
C GLU A 12 -11.94 -41.19 14.37
N ARG A 13 -12.88 -41.68 13.57
CA ARG A 13 -14.31 -41.68 13.92
C ARG A 13 -14.75 -43.11 14.15
N MET A 14 -15.24 -43.39 15.36
CA MET A 14 -15.80 -44.68 15.70
C MET A 14 -17.12 -44.93 14.97
N PRO A 15 -17.53 -46.20 14.79
CA PRO A 15 -18.84 -46.56 14.22
C PRO A 15 -20.03 -45.95 14.97
N THR A 16 -19.86 -45.65 16.26
CA THR A 16 -20.85 -45.00 17.15
C THR A 16 -21.05 -43.51 16.86
N GLY A 17 -20.18 -42.91 16.04
CA GLY A 17 -20.19 -41.48 15.72
C GLY A 17 -19.32 -40.61 16.62
N GLU A 18 -18.71 -41.20 17.65
CA GLU A 18 -17.75 -40.56 18.54
C GLU A 18 -16.38 -40.39 17.84
N TRP A 19 -15.63 -39.36 18.27
CA TRP A 19 -14.33 -39.03 17.73
C TRP A 19 -13.24 -39.37 18.72
N ILE A 20 -12.25 -40.15 18.27
CA ILE A 20 -11.02 -40.39 19.02
C ILE A 20 -10.02 -39.33 18.58
N ILE A 21 -9.70 -38.44 19.52
CA ILE A 21 -8.74 -37.35 19.32
C ILE A 21 -7.52 -37.69 20.19
N ALA A 22 -6.38 -37.91 19.55
CA ALA A 22 -5.16 -38.21 20.28
C ALA A 22 -4.69 -36.97 21.09
N PRO A 23 -4.02 -37.15 22.23
CA PRO A 23 -3.54 -36.02 23.03
C PRO A 23 -2.62 -35.08 22.26
N ASP A 24 -1.87 -35.62 21.29
CA ASP A 24 -0.94 -34.93 20.38
C ASP A 24 -1.63 -34.40 19.10
N HIS A 25 -2.96 -34.37 19.04
CA HIS A 25 -3.68 -33.97 17.82
C HIS A 25 -3.34 -32.55 17.36
N LEU A 26 -3.03 -31.61 18.27
CA LEU A 26 -2.63 -30.26 17.91
C LEU A 26 -1.30 -30.27 17.16
N ASP A 27 -0.31 -31.00 17.67
CA ASP A 27 1.01 -31.15 17.02
C ASP A 27 0.88 -31.79 15.63
N ARG A 28 -0.02 -32.77 15.50
CA ARG A 28 -0.31 -33.43 14.21
C ARG A 28 -1.00 -32.49 13.22
N VAL A 29 -1.96 -31.68 13.68
CA VAL A 29 -2.62 -30.66 12.84
C VAL A 29 -1.60 -29.64 12.38
N GLU A 30 -0.75 -29.14 13.28
CA GLU A 30 0.30 -28.17 12.94
C GLU A 30 1.28 -28.75 11.92
N ALA A 31 1.75 -29.98 12.11
CA ALA A 31 2.64 -30.64 11.16
C ALA A 31 1.99 -30.83 9.76
N TYR A 32 0.69 -31.11 9.72
CA TYR A 32 -0.06 -31.23 8.47
C TYR A 32 -0.26 -29.88 7.78
N GLU A 33 -0.66 -28.84 8.51
CA GLU A 33 -0.83 -27.48 7.98
C GLU A 33 0.51 -26.93 7.46
N ARG A 34 1.62 -27.17 8.18
CA ARG A 34 2.97 -26.80 7.72
C ARG A 34 3.34 -27.51 6.41
N LYS A 35 3.12 -28.82 6.33
CA LYS A 35 3.38 -29.60 5.11
C LYS A 35 2.46 -29.20 3.94
N ALA A 36 1.22 -28.81 4.23
CA ALA A 36 0.29 -28.30 3.23
C ALA A 36 0.71 -26.91 2.71
N ALA A 37 1.17 -26.03 3.60
CA ALA A 37 1.70 -24.71 3.26
C ALA A 37 3.00 -24.78 2.44
N GLU A 38 3.84 -25.80 2.66
CA GLU A 38 5.02 -26.07 1.82
C GLU A 38 4.63 -26.48 0.38
N GLN A 39 3.50 -27.15 0.20
CA GLN A 39 3.05 -27.65 -1.10
C GLN A 39 2.22 -26.63 -1.90
N VAL A 40 1.64 -25.64 -1.23
CA VAL A 40 0.91 -24.53 -1.85
C VAL A 40 1.55 -23.24 -1.35
N PRO A 41 2.49 -22.63 -2.10
CA PRO A 41 3.14 -21.40 -1.66
C PRO A 41 2.08 -20.31 -1.50
N VAL A 42 1.73 -20.00 -0.25
CA VAL A 42 0.85 -18.88 0.07
C VAL A 42 1.69 -17.62 0.00
N ARG A 43 1.47 -16.79 -1.01
CA ARG A 43 2.03 -15.44 -1.07
C ARG A 43 1.17 -14.55 -0.20
N VAL A 44 1.69 -14.16 0.97
CA VAL A 44 1.06 -13.15 1.82
C VAL A 44 1.59 -11.78 1.38
N GLU A 45 0.68 -10.92 0.94
CA GLU A 45 0.96 -9.52 0.64
C GLU A 45 0.11 -8.65 1.55
N THR A 46 0.74 -7.69 2.23
CA THR A 46 0.02 -6.66 2.98
C THR A 46 -0.45 -5.60 1.98
N LEU A 47 -1.76 -5.60 1.69
CA LEU A 47 -2.35 -4.67 0.72
C LEU A 47 -2.72 -3.30 1.33
N THR A 48 -2.89 -3.23 2.65
CA THR A 48 -3.16 -1.98 3.37
C THR A 48 -2.77 -2.13 4.84
N GLU A 49 -2.21 -1.09 5.44
CA GLU A 49 -1.86 -1.04 6.88
C GLU A 49 -3.02 -0.54 7.78
N CYS A 50 -4.26 -0.58 7.29
CA CYS A 50 -5.46 -0.09 7.99
C CYS A 50 -6.24 -1.25 8.63
N ASP A 51 -6.66 -1.07 9.88
CA ASP A 51 -7.57 -1.99 10.55
C ASP A 51 -8.95 -1.99 9.86
N LEU A 52 -9.39 -3.16 9.38
CA LEU A 52 -10.69 -3.35 8.74
C LEU A 52 -11.88 -3.17 9.70
N GLY A 53 -11.64 -3.17 11.02
CA GLY A 53 -12.67 -3.04 12.06
C GLY A 53 -12.95 -1.61 12.54
N THR A 54 -12.13 -0.64 12.16
CA THR A 54 -12.21 0.75 12.63
C THR A 54 -12.51 1.67 11.43
N PRO A 55 -13.31 2.74 11.58
CA PRO A 55 -13.77 3.57 10.45
C PRO A 55 -12.62 4.00 9.51
N PRO A 56 -12.90 4.31 8.23
CA PRO A 56 -11.90 4.76 7.26
C PRO A 56 -11.46 6.20 7.57
N ALA A 57 -10.89 6.43 8.75
CA ALA A 57 -10.33 7.70 9.19
C ALA A 57 -9.05 8.08 8.43
N TYR A 58 -8.55 7.17 7.59
CA TYR A 58 -7.45 7.46 6.70
C TYR A 58 -7.93 8.30 5.52
N GLU A 59 -7.56 9.58 5.51
CA GLU A 59 -7.99 10.54 4.49
C GLU A 59 -7.25 10.43 3.15
N GLY A 60 -6.25 9.55 3.09
CA GLY A 60 -5.38 9.31 1.96
C GLY A 60 -5.80 8.16 1.06
N ALA A 61 -4.93 7.76 0.15
CA ALA A 61 -5.20 6.68 -0.81
C ALA A 61 -5.03 5.30 -0.16
N THR A 62 -5.96 4.39 -0.44
CA THR A 62 -5.96 3.02 0.08
C THR A 62 -6.22 2.03 -1.05
N TRP A 63 -5.79 0.77 -0.87
CA TRP A 63 -6.18 -0.32 -1.77
C TRP A 63 -7.71 -0.46 -1.93
N LEU A 64 -8.50 -0.13 -0.91
CA LEU A 64 -9.97 -0.15 -1.02
C LEU A 64 -10.48 0.78 -2.14
N ASP A 65 -9.79 1.90 -2.39
CA ASP A 65 -10.16 2.83 -3.48
C ASP A 65 -9.90 2.20 -4.86
N GLN A 66 -8.84 1.40 -4.99
CA GLN A 66 -8.54 0.64 -6.21
C GLN A 66 -9.58 -0.45 -6.44
N GLU A 67 -9.92 -1.19 -5.39
CA GLU A 67 -10.94 -2.26 -5.44
C GLU A 67 -12.33 -1.70 -5.77
N LEU A 68 -12.70 -0.54 -5.22
CA LEU A 68 -13.97 0.15 -5.50
C LEU A 68 -14.08 0.69 -6.93
N THR A 69 -12.96 1.05 -7.56
CA THR A 69 -12.91 1.60 -8.92
C THR A 69 -12.50 0.57 -9.98
N SER A 70 -12.15 -0.65 -9.58
CA SER A 70 -11.75 -1.73 -10.48
C SER A 70 -12.92 -2.20 -11.35
N GLY A 71 -12.65 -2.43 -12.63
CA GLY A 71 -13.60 -3.10 -13.54
C GLY A 71 -13.75 -4.60 -13.25
N GLU A 72 -12.78 -5.19 -12.55
CA GLU A 72 -12.76 -6.60 -12.15
C GLU A 72 -12.48 -6.70 -10.65
N PRO A 73 -13.49 -6.52 -9.78
CA PRO A 73 -13.31 -6.62 -8.35
C PRO A 73 -12.97 -8.06 -7.93
N THR A 74 -12.16 -8.16 -6.88
CA THR A 74 -11.70 -9.40 -6.28
C THR A 74 -12.88 -10.24 -5.80
N LYS A 75 -12.88 -11.54 -6.10
CA LYS A 75 -13.93 -12.46 -5.64
C LYS A 75 -13.78 -12.72 -4.13
N LEU A 76 -14.70 -12.16 -3.36
CA LEU A 76 -14.69 -12.24 -1.90
C LEU A 76 -15.43 -13.50 -1.39
N GLY A 77 -14.73 -14.34 -0.63
CA GLY A 77 -15.26 -15.57 -0.04
C GLY A 77 -15.14 -15.64 1.49
N GLY A 78 -16.01 -16.43 2.12
CA GLY A 78 -15.93 -16.74 3.56
C GLY A 78 -16.11 -15.54 4.50
N GLN A 79 -15.63 -15.70 5.73
CA GLN A 79 -15.74 -14.69 6.80
C GLN A 79 -14.87 -13.45 6.52
N PHE A 80 -13.68 -13.62 5.96
CA PHE A 80 -12.81 -12.52 5.53
C PHE A 80 -13.50 -11.65 4.46
N GLY A 81 -14.15 -12.27 3.48
CA GLY A 81 -14.91 -11.53 2.48
C GLY A 81 -16.09 -10.74 3.05
N ALA A 82 -16.67 -11.16 4.18
CA ALA A 82 -17.71 -10.37 4.87
C ALA A 82 -17.12 -9.13 5.56
N ALA A 83 -15.97 -9.25 6.21
CA ALA A 83 -15.26 -8.11 6.78
C ALA A 83 -14.83 -7.11 5.70
N LEU A 84 -14.27 -7.61 4.59
CA LEU A 84 -13.81 -6.75 3.50
C LEU A 84 -14.96 -6.00 2.81
N ARG A 85 -16.12 -6.64 2.60
CA ARG A 85 -17.32 -5.95 2.10
C ARG A 85 -17.74 -4.79 3.01
N ARG A 86 -17.71 -4.97 4.33
CA ARG A 86 -18.00 -3.90 5.28
C ARG A 86 -17.00 -2.74 5.16
N ALA A 87 -15.71 -3.05 5.03
CA ALA A 87 -14.68 -2.03 4.85
C ALA A 87 -14.88 -1.24 3.54
N LEU A 88 -15.20 -1.92 2.44
CA LEU A 88 -15.53 -1.29 1.15
C LEU A 88 -16.78 -0.40 1.27
N ASP A 89 -17.82 -0.84 1.97
CA ASP A 89 -19.05 -0.07 2.16
C ASP A 89 -18.80 1.19 2.99
N LEU A 90 -18.05 1.08 4.09
CA LEU A 90 -17.64 2.22 4.91
C LEU A 90 -16.78 3.20 4.12
N ARG A 91 -15.81 2.70 3.36
CA ARG A 91 -14.94 3.53 2.53
C ARG A 91 -15.74 4.27 1.47
N ARG A 92 -16.68 3.60 0.81
CA ARG A 92 -17.58 4.21 -0.16
C ARG A 92 -18.40 5.34 0.46
N GLN A 93 -18.98 5.13 1.65
CA GLN A 93 -19.72 6.17 2.37
C GLN A 93 -18.84 7.38 2.70
N TRP A 94 -17.59 7.14 3.10
CA TRP A 94 -16.62 8.21 3.32
C TRP A 94 -16.34 8.98 2.02
N LEU A 95 -16.07 8.29 0.91
CA LEU A 95 -15.85 8.91 -0.39
C LEU A 95 -17.04 9.79 -0.82
N ILE A 96 -18.27 9.31 -0.60
CA ILE A 96 -19.48 10.10 -0.88
C ILE A 96 -19.53 11.35 0.00
N THR A 97 -19.29 11.19 1.30
CA THR A 97 -19.28 12.30 2.26
C THR A 97 -18.22 13.36 1.91
N GLN A 98 -17.10 12.93 1.33
CA GLN A 98 -16.02 13.81 0.87
C GLN A 98 -16.26 14.42 -0.53
N GLY A 99 -17.38 14.08 -1.20
CA GLY A 99 -17.69 14.54 -2.55
C GLY A 99 -16.85 13.86 -3.65
N PHE A 100 -16.23 12.72 -3.33
CA PHE A 100 -15.43 11.92 -4.25
C PHE A 100 -16.22 10.82 -4.96
N ALA A 101 -17.44 10.57 -4.53
CA ALA A 101 -18.35 9.63 -5.17
C ALA A 101 -19.79 10.07 -5.00
N ASP A 102 -20.65 9.63 -5.91
CA ASP A 102 -22.09 9.83 -5.87
C ASP A 102 -22.80 8.49 -6.09
N ILE A 103 -24.02 8.36 -5.60
CA ILE A 103 -24.87 7.18 -5.83
C ILE A 103 -26.09 7.60 -6.63
N ASP A 104 -26.38 6.84 -7.68
CA ASP A 104 -27.62 6.94 -8.44
C ASP A 104 -28.23 5.55 -8.74
N ALA A 105 -29.18 5.48 -9.68
CA ALA A 105 -29.86 4.25 -10.06
C ALA A 105 -28.95 3.21 -10.76
N GLY A 106 -27.83 3.64 -11.34
CA GLY A 106 -26.85 2.80 -12.03
C GLY A 106 -25.74 2.27 -11.12
N GLY A 107 -25.58 2.84 -9.93
CA GLY A 107 -24.62 2.39 -8.93
C GLY A 107 -23.85 3.55 -8.31
N THR A 108 -22.59 3.28 -7.96
CA THR A 108 -21.68 4.30 -7.42
C THR A 108 -20.78 4.85 -8.52
N HIS A 109 -20.79 6.16 -8.66
CA HIS A 109 -19.96 6.90 -9.60
C HIS A 109 -18.83 7.59 -8.84
N TYR A 110 -17.58 7.32 -9.22
CA TYR A 110 -16.41 7.95 -8.60
C TYR A 110 -15.92 9.12 -9.45
N GLN A 111 -15.48 10.19 -8.79
CA GLN A 111 -14.99 11.38 -9.47
C GLN A 111 -13.71 11.08 -10.28
N PRO A 112 -13.55 11.66 -11.47
CA PRO A 112 -12.30 11.57 -12.22
C PRO A 112 -11.12 12.08 -11.40
N GLY A 113 -10.00 11.35 -11.41
CA GLY A 113 -8.80 11.75 -10.66
C GLY A 113 -8.90 11.52 -9.14
N LEU A 114 -9.86 10.71 -8.67
CA LEU A 114 -9.99 10.31 -7.28
C LEU A 114 -8.65 9.86 -6.67
N MET A 115 -8.02 8.85 -7.28
CA MET A 115 -6.76 8.29 -6.79
C MET A 115 -5.67 9.36 -6.68
N THR A 116 -5.48 10.15 -7.73
CA THR A 116 -4.50 11.24 -7.74
C THR A 116 -4.75 12.26 -6.63
N THR A 117 -6.02 12.56 -6.33
CA THR A 117 -6.37 13.51 -5.28
C THR A 117 -6.06 12.95 -3.88
N LEU A 118 -6.38 11.69 -3.65
CA LEU A 118 -6.09 11.00 -2.38
C LEU A 118 -4.58 10.83 -2.16
N GLU A 119 -3.82 10.48 -3.20
CA GLU A 119 -2.36 10.39 -3.16
C GLU A 119 -1.72 11.73 -2.83
N ARG A 120 -2.19 12.83 -3.44
CA ARG A 120 -1.72 14.19 -3.12
C ARG A 120 -1.98 14.56 -1.67
N ARG A 121 -3.14 14.21 -1.11
CA ARG A 121 -3.44 14.44 0.32
C ARG A 121 -2.44 13.72 1.22
N ASP A 122 -2.07 12.49 0.88
CA ASP A 122 -1.07 11.74 1.63
C ASP A 122 0.33 12.36 1.55
N VAL A 123 0.75 12.74 0.35
CA VAL A 123 2.03 13.41 0.14
C VAL A 123 2.08 14.73 0.92
N ALA A 124 1.00 15.52 0.90
CA ALA A 124 0.92 16.76 1.66
C ALA A 124 0.98 16.52 3.17
N ARG A 125 0.26 15.51 3.69
CA ARG A 125 0.27 15.14 5.11
C ARG A 125 1.65 14.69 5.58
N VAL A 126 2.30 13.79 4.84
CA VAL A 126 3.64 13.30 5.17
C VAL A 126 4.68 14.40 4.99
N GLY A 127 4.57 15.23 3.95
CA GLY A 127 5.41 16.40 3.74
C GLY A 127 5.32 17.40 4.90
N ALA A 128 4.11 17.70 5.38
CA ALA A 128 3.93 18.57 6.54
C ALA A 128 4.54 17.99 7.82
N GLN A 129 4.46 16.66 8.00
CA GLN A 129 5.12 15.97 9.12
C GLN A 129 6.65 16.09 9.03
N LEU A 130 7.21 15.72 7.88
CA LEU A 130 8.65 15.79 7.62
C LEU A 130 9.21 17.21 7.74
N SER A 131 8.43 18.21 7.34
CA SER A 131 8.83 19.61 7.48
C SER A 131 9.07 19.99 8.94
N ARG A 132 8.24 19.50 9.88
CA ARG A 132 8.45 19.70 11.32
C ARG A 132 9.64 18.91 11.85
N GLU A 133 9.88 17.71 11.35
CA GLU A 133 10.97 16.84 11.78
C GLU A 133 12.34 17.34 11.30
N LEU A 134 12.43 17.82 10.05
CA LEU A 134 13.67 18.23 9.40
C LEU A 134 13.97 19.72 9.56
N GLY A 135 12.97 20.54 9.91
CA GLY A 135 13.10 22.00 9.93
C GLY A 135 13.25 22.62 8.53
N LEU A 136 12.87 21.89 7.48
CA LEU A 136 12.92 22.33 6.08
C LEU A 136 11.52 22.60 5.56
N GLY A 137 11.36 23.54 4.62
CA GLY A 137 10.09 23.77 3.94
C GLY A 137 9.70 22.60 3.04
N PHE A 138 8.45 22.13 3.09
CA PHE A 138 7.95 21.16 2.12
C PHE A 138 7.40 21.86 0.88
N VAL A 139 7.87 21.46 -0.30
CA VAL A 139 7.37 21.95 -1.59
C VAL A 139 6.81 20.79 -2.41
N GLU A 140 5.54 20.91 -2.81
CA GLU A 140 4.89 19.93 -3.68
C GLU A 140 5.45 20.03 -5.10
N THR A 141 5.82 18.90 -5.71
CA THR A 141 6.38 18.87 -7.06
C THR A 141 5.29 19.13 -8.10
N SER A 142 5.51 20.08 -8.99
CA SER A 142 4.62 20.33 -10.14
C SER A 142 5.11 19.64 -11.42
N GLN A 143 4.18 19.32 -12.34
CA GLN A 143 4.56 18.82 -13.66
C GLN A 143 5.43 19.85 -14.41
N GLY A 144 6.48 19.38 -15.07
CA GLY A 144 7.44 20.23 -15.79
C GLY A 144 8.50 20.88 -14.90
N GLU A 145 8.45 20.68 -13.59
CA GLU A 145 9.44 21.24 -12.67
C GLU A 145 10.76 20.46 -12.71
N ARG A 146 11.87 21.20 -12.68
CA ARG A 146 13.21 20.63 -12.50
C ARG A 146 13.44 20.36 -11.01
N ILE A 147 13.73 19.11 -10.70
CA ILE A 147 14.05 18.63 -9.37
C ILE A 147 15.57 18.50 -9.29
N GLU A 148 16.20 19.26 -8.40
CA GLU A 148 17.62 19.11 -8.09
C GLU A 148 17.76 19.05 -6.56
N GLY A 149 18.68 18.22 -6.06
CA GLY A 149 19.01 18.16 -4.65
C GLY A 149 19.67 16.86 -4.23
N THR A 150 19.94 16.73 -2.93
CA THR A 150 20.51 15.49 -2.37
C THR A 150 19.38 14.50 -2.10
N LEU A 151 19.49 13.31 -2.68
CA LEU A 151 18.58 12.23 -2.35
C LEU A 151 18.91 11.69 -0.95
N SER A 152 18.07 11.98 0.04
CA SER A 152 18.35 11.67 1.45
C SER A 152 17.91 10.27 1.84
N ARG A 153 16.61 9.97 1.64
CA ARG A 153 16.02 8.69 2.04
C ARG A 153 14.77 8.34 1.24
N GLN A 154 14.40 7.06 1.30
CA GLN A 154 13.07 6.59 0.91
C GLN A 154 12.07 6.81 2.05
N VAL A 155 10.87 7.26 1.72
CA VAL A 155 9.77 7.55 2.64
C VAL A 155 8.53 6.80 2.17
N LYS A 156 7.81 6.18 3.11
CA LYS A 156 6.50 5.57 2.86
C LYS A 156 5.40 6.62 2.98
N VAL A 157 4.52 6.66 2.00
CA VAL A 157 3.41 7.60 1.91
C VAL A 157 2.18 6.82 1.45
N GLY A 158 1.29 6.50 2.38
CA GLY A 158 0.25 5.49 2.15
C GLY A 158 0.85 4.18 1.66
N ASP A 159 0.24 3.60 0.62
CA ASP A 159 0.73 2.39 -0.04
C ASP A 159 1.94 2.67 -0.98
N GLY A 160 2.27 3.94 -1.21
CA GLY A 160 3.33 4.41 -2.09
C GLY A 160 4.70 4.56 -1.43
N SER A 161 5.74 4.68 -2.27
CA SER A 161 7.09 5.03 -1.83
C SER A 161 7.58 6.25 -2.57
N PHE A 162 8.19 7.17 -1.82
CA PHE A 162 8.69 8.44 -2.31
C PHE A 162 10.15 8.62 -1.92
N ALA A 163 10.90 9.31 -2.76
CA ALA A 163 12.23 9.81 -2.48
C ALA A 163 12.12 11.19 -1.84
N LEU A 164 12.84 11.41 -0.74
CA LEU A 164 13.03 12.72 -0.14
C LEU A 164 14.27 13.36 -0.77
N VAL A 165 14.06 14.43 -1.52
CA VAL A 165 15.12 15.21 -2.15
C VAL A 165 15.29 16.52 -1.40
N GLU A 166 16.41 16.67 -0.71
CA GLU A 166 16.74 17.86 0.09
C GLU A 166 17.48 18.91 -0.74
N ARG A 167 17.11 20.17 -0.52
CA ARG A 167 17.78 21.38 -1.00
C ARG A 167 18.21 22.22 0.21
N SER A 168 18.79 23.39 -0.03
CA SER A 168 19.38 24.22 1.03
C SER A 168 18.39 24.65 2.15
N HIS A 169 17.11 24.86 1.83
CA HIS A 169 16.10 25.35 2.79
C HIS A 169 14.74 24.65 2.67
N GLU A 170 14.64 23.69 1.76
CA GLU A 170 13.40 23.01 1.41
C GLU A 170 13.68 21.58 1.03
N PHE A 171 12.65 20.77 0.95
CA PHE A 171 12.70 19.44 0.37
C PHE A 171 11.43 19.17 -0.42
N THR A 172 11.51 18.18 -1.30
CA THR A 172 10.37 17.70 -2.05
C THR A 172 10.27 16.18 -1.98
N LEU A 173 9.06 15.67 -2.18
CA LEU A 173 8.76 14.24 -2.22
C LEU A 173 8.41 13.86 -3.65
N VAL A 174 9.20 12.96 -4.22
CA VAL A 174 9.05 12.52 -5.61
C VAL A 174 8.84 11.00 -5.66
N PRO A 175 8.07 10.46 -6.62
CA PRO A 175 7.83 9.01 -6.67
C PRO A 175 9.14 8.21 -6.72
N TRP A 176 9.26 7.22 -5.83
CA TRP A 176 10.44 6.36 -5.77
C TRP A 176 10.59 5.53 -7.04
N ARG A 177 11.83 5.38 -7.52
CA ARG A 177 12.19 4.53 -8.65
C ARG A 177 13.38 3.65 -8.25
N PRO A 178 13.43 2.36 -8.62
CA PRO A 178 14.54 1.47 -8.23
C PRO A 178 15.94 2.00 -8.57
N MET A 179 16.08 2.77 -9.66
CA MET A 179 17.36 3.39 -10.03
C MET A 179 17.90 4.38 -8.98
N LEU A 180 17.03 4.97 -8.16
CA LEU A 180 17.40 5.92 -7.10
C LEU A 180 18.03 5.25 -5.90
N GLU A 181 17.81 3.95 -5.70
CA GLU A 181 18.36 3.19 -4.58
C GLU A 181 19.89 3.29 -4.52
N ARG A 182 20.54 3.28 -5.68
CA ARG A 182 22.00 3.41 -5.80
C ARG A 182 22.52 4.84 -5.64
N GLN A 183 21.64 5.82 -5.51
CA GLN A 183 21.95 7.26 -5.47
C GLN A 183 21.63 7.90 -4.11
N LEU A 184 21.27 7.10 -3.11
CA LEU A 184 21.09 7.59 -1.74
C LEU A 184 22.37 8.31 -1.27
N GLY A 185 22.18 9.50 -0.69
CA GLY A 185 23.25 10.42 -0.27
C GLY A 185 23.93 11.19 -1.41
N SER A 186 23.53 10.99 -2.68
CA SER A 186 24.13 11.68 -3.82
C SER A 186 23.23 12.80 -4.36
N GLN A 187 23.85 13.76 -5.05
CA GLN A 187 23.12 14.78 -5.81
C GLN A 187 22.41 14.12 -6.99
N VAL A 188 21.11 14.39 -7.09
CA VAL A 188 20.26 13.93 -8.18
C VAL A 188 19.61 15.12 -8.86
N GLU A 189 19.48 15.02 -10.18
CA GLU A 189 18.72 15.95 -10.97
C GLU A 189 17.66 15.18 -11.74
N GLY A 190 16.47 15.73 -11.90
CA GLY A 190 15.43 15.15 -12.72
C GLY A 190 14.43 16.18 -13.21
N MET A 191 13.69 15.81 -14.26
CA MET A 191 12.58 16.61 -14.77
C MET A 191 11.29 15.81 -14.68
N MET A 192 10.29 16.37 -13.99
CA MET A 192 8.94 15.81 -13.90
C MET A 192 8.28 15.89 -15.28
N ARG A 193 8.12 14.77 -15.99
CA ARG A 193 7.43 14.75 -17.30
C ARG A 193 5.93 14.88 -17.09
N THR A 194 5.24 15.35 -18.14
CA THR A 194 3.77 15.47 -18.19
C THR A 194 3.05 14.12 -18.02
N THR A 195 3.72 13.00 -18.29
CA THR A 195 3.21 11.64 -18.06
C THR A 195 3.30 11.19 -16.61
N GLY A 196 3.83 12.01 -15.69
CA GLY A 196 4.07 11.64 -14.29
C GLY A 196 5.39 10.90 -14.05
N ASP A 197 6.11 10.55 -15.11
CA ASP A 197 7.45 9.94 -15.01
C ASP A 197 8.53 11.01 -14.83
N ILE A 198 9.53 10.72 -14.00
CA ILE A 198 10.67 11.61 -13.81
C ILE A 198 11.85 11.11 -14.65
N SER A 199 12.36 11.99 -15.51
CA SER A 199 13.61 11.75 -16.24
C SER A 199 14.78 12.11 -15.34
N TRP A 200 15.44 11.11 -14.75
CA TRP A 200 16.57 11.33 -13.85
C TRP A 200 17.89 11.45 -14.62
N THR A 201 18.70 12.43 -14.27
CA THR A 201 20.12 12.55 -14.65
C THR A 201 20.93 12.53 -13.37
N VAL A 202 21.76 11.50 -13.22
CA VAL A 202 22.63 11.33 -12.07
C VAL A 202 23.99 11.95 -12.41
N GLY A 203 24.27 13.11 -11.85
CA GLY A 203 25.51 13.85 -12.09
C GLY A 203 26.42 13.85 -10.88
N ARG A 204 27.68 13.43 -11.03
CA ARG A 204 28.74 13.85 -10.11
C ARG A 204 28.87 15.36 -10.26
N SER A 205 28.51 16.11 -9.23
CA SER A 205 28.88 17.52 -9.12
C SER A 205 30.41 17.61 -9.14
N ARG A 206 31.00 17.81 -10.32
CA ARG A 206 32.36 18.31 -10.42
C ARG A 206 32.30 19.74 -9.91
N GLY A 207 32.84 19.94 -8.71
CA GLY A 207 33.10 21.27 -8.19
C GLY A 207 33.86 22.08 -9.24
N LEU A 208 33.47 23.34 -9.37
CA LEU A 208 34.19 24.37 -10.09
C LEU A 208 35.68 24.30 -9.73
N GLY A 209 36.48 23.77 -10.65
CA GLY A 209 37.91 24.00 -10.66
C GLY A 209 38.13 25.40 -11.21
N ILE A 210 38.50 26.32 -10.32
CA ILE A 210 39.03 27.62 -10.70
C ILE A 210 40.50 27.38 -11.03
N GLU A 211 40.88 27.56 -12.30
CA GLU A 211 42.23 27.91 -12.74
C GLU A 211 42.13 28.90 -13.90
#